data_AF-A0A533RRR0-F1
#
_entry.id   AF-A0A533RRR0-F1
#
_cell.length_a   1.000
_cell.length_b   1.000
_cell.length_c   1.000
_cell.angle_alpha   90.00
_cell.angle_beta   90.00
_cell.angle_gamma   90.00
#
_symmetry.space_group_name_H-M   'P 1'
#
loop_
_entity.id
_entity.type
_entity.pdbx_description
1 polymer ?
#
loop_
_entity_poly.entity_id
_entity_poly.type
_entity_poly.pdbx_seq_one_letter_code
_entity_poly.pdbx_strand_id
1 'polypeptide(L)'
;MASRVEIILVPDLRSSAVNAAGLLQSRPDLDVLLLDFPETLEDEVIKLAEYQITYEQLIRTFREKRILPEPLESWTYTAEPILRALPRLRLMRPELEICCYTPAESPFYAMENATKIARLAFRVKATGKVETDEWRDAITSSLTRSRELLDLDVPRLALRGRGRNAACLAGLNPFRLKQRIADYWDVATVRSAEPFYYRTPLEVLLCLSSRRELSDKQLSTLALAHVEYVYRYVLGSRDRDEAHSRWIQEKILGKQPRQVITRSRYD
;
A
#
# COMPACT_ATOMS: atom_id res chain seq x y z
N MET A 1 -0.50 -28.47 -12.03
CA MET A 1 -0.01 -27.92 -10.75
C MET A 1 -1.18 -27.18 -10.10
N ALA A 2 -1.27 -27.18 -8.76
CA ALA A 2 -2.27 -26.37 -8.07
C ALA A 2 -1.94 -24.89 -8.29
N SER A 3 -2.93 -24.09 -8.64
CA SER A 3 -2.83 -22.64 -8.80
C SER A 3 -2.63 -21.95 -7.46
N ARG A 4 -1.74 -20.97 -7.40
CA ARG A 4 -1.36 -20.31 -6.14
C ARG A 4 -1.29 -18.81 -6.32
N VAL A 5 -1.81 -18.07 -5.36
CA VAL A 5 -1.57 -16.62 -5.25
C VAL A 5 -0.92 -16.31 -3.91
N GLU A 6 0.21 -15.64 -3.93
CA GLU A 6 0.77 -15.00 -2.74
C GLU A 6 0.54 -13.49 -2.85
N ILE A 7 -0.27 -12.98 -1.93
CA ILE A 7 -0.52 -11.56 -1.75
C ILE A 7 0.60 -10.99 -0.89
N ILE A 8 1.38 -10.08 -1.46
CA ILE A 8 2.48 -9.38 -0.80
C ILE A 8 1.93 -8.05 -0.30
N LEU A 9 1.81 -7.92 1.02
CA LEU A 9 1.51 -6.65 1.68
C LEU A 9 2.71 -5.72 1.56
N VAL A 10 2.51 -4.58 0.91
CA VAL A 10 3.50 -3.51 0.77
C VAL A 10 2.96 -2.27 1.49
N PRO A 11 3.41 -1.99 2.73
CA PRO A 11 3.14 -0.72 3.38
C PRO A 11 3.60 0.47 2.54
N ASP A 12 3.03 1.66 2.78
CA ASP A 12 3.37 2.91 2.07
C ASP A 12 4.73 3.50 2.53
N LEU A 13 5.77 2.66 2.45
CA LEU A 13 7.16 2.96 2.76
C LEU A 13 8.03 2.51 1.58
N ARG A 14 9.06 3.29 1.26
CA ARG A 14 9.98 2.94 0.17
C ARG A 14 10.79 1.68 0.49
N SER A 15 11.23 1.52 1.73
CA SER A 15 11.89 0.29 2.21
C SER A 15 11.04 -0.96 2.00
N SER A 16 9.73 -0.86 2.27
CA SER A 16 8.79 -1.95 2.01
C SER A 16 8.70 -2.31 0.52
N ALA A 17 8.67 -1.31 -0.38
CA ALA A 17 8.70 -1.56 -1.81
C ALA A 17 10.02 -2.19 -2.29
N VAL A 18 11.17 -1.78 -1.72
CA VAL A 18 12.47 -2.42 -1.99
C VAL A 18 12.45 -3.88 -1.55
N ASN A 19 11.93 -4.17 -0.36
CA ASN A 19 11.82 -5.54 0.15
C ASN A 19 10.88 -6.38 -0.73
N ALA A 20 9.74 -5.84 -1.14
CA ALA A 20 8.82 -6.49 -2.07
C ALA A 20 9.49 -6.83 -3.41
N ALA A 21 10.25 -5.89 -3.99
CA ALA A 21 11.02 -6.14 -5.20
C ALA A 21 12.03 -7.29 -5.01
N GLY A 22 12.71 -7.35 -3.86
CA GLY A 22 13.59 -8.47 -3.49
C GLY A 22 12.86 -9.81 -3.37
N LEU A 23 11.66 -9.81 -2.76
CA LEU A 23 10.82 -11.01 -2.66
C LEU A 23 10.41 -11.53 -4.04
N LEU A 24 10.01 -10.65 -4.96
CA LEU A 24 9.64 -11.02 -6.33
C LEU A 24 10.81 -11.67 -7.08
N GLN A 25 12.03 -11.15 -6.91
CA GLN A 25 13.22 -11.72 -7.54
C GLN A 25 13.51 -13.14 -7.06
N SER A 26 13.19 -13.47 -5.81
CA SER A 26 13.43 -14.78 -5.20
C SER A 26 12.49 -15.90 -5.64
N ARG A 27 11.46 -15.61 -6.46
CA ARG A 27 10.42 -16.58 -6.84
C ARG A 27 10.51 -17.07 -8.29
N PRO A 28 11.13 -18.22 -8.58
CA PRO A 28 11.40 -18.65 -9.96
C PRO A 28 10.14 -19.16 -10.70
N ASP A 29 9.11 -19.59 -9.98
CA ASP A 29 7.90 -20.26 -10.46
C ASP A 29 6.71 -19.32 -10.72
N LEU A 30 6.99 -18.03 -10.93
CA LEU A 30 5.97 -16.99 -11.07
C LEU A 30 5.51 -16.85 -12.52
N ASP A 31 4.23 -17.12 -12.78
CA ASP A 31 3.61 -16.97 -14.12
C ASP A 31 3.05 -15.57 -14.35
N VAL A 32 2.54 -14.93 -13.29
CA VAL A 32 1.89 -13.62 -13.36
C VAL A 32 2.22 -12.73 -12.15
N LEU A 33 2.56 -11.48 -12.43
CA LEU A 33 2.76 -10.41 -11.45
C LEU A 33 1.60 -9.41 -11.56
N LEU A 34 0.79 -9.35 -10.50
CA LEU A 34 -0.36 -8.46 -10.37
C LEU A 34 0.06 -7.25 -9.54
N LEU A 35 0.24 -6.11 -10.19
CA LEU A 35 0.66 -4.84 -9.60
C LEU A 35 -0.56 -4.03 -9.17
N ASP A 36 -0.52 -3.44 -7.97
CA ASP A 36 -1.53 -2.52 -7.43
C ASP A 36 -1.45 -1.11 -8.05
N PHE A 37 -1.11 -1.07 -9.33
CA PHE A 37 -1.04 0.14 -10.14
C PHE A 37 -2.31 0.29 -10.97
N PRO A 38 -2.64 1.52 -11.43
CA PRO A 38 -3.79 1.75 -12.31
C PRO A 38 -3.62 1.00 -13.62
N GLU A 39 -4.69 0.41 -14.13
CA GLU A 39 -4.71 -0.30 -15.41
C GLU A 39 -4.28 0.59 -16.59
N THR A 40 -4.47 1.91 -16.49
CA THR A 40 -4.00 2.89 -17.48
C THR A 40 -2.48 2.95 -17.61
N LEU A 41 -1.73 2.38 -16.66
CA LEU A 41 -0.27 2.30 -16.71
C LEU A 41 0.22 0.98 -17.32
N GLU A 42 -0.64 -0.03 -17.52
CA GLU A 42 -0.23 -1.39 -17.91
C GLU A 42 0.68 -1.40 -19.14
N ASP A 43 0.28 -0.73 -20.22
CA ASP A 43 1.06 -0.68 -21.46
C ASP A 43 2.45 -0.07 -21.27
N GLU A 44 2.55 1.05 -20.55
CA GLU A 44 3.83 1.73 -20.34
C GLU A 44 4.71 0.95 -19.34
N VAL A 45 4.10 0.26 -18.37
CA VAL A 45 4.80 -0.64 -17.45
C VAL A 45 5.35 -1.86 -18.19
N ILE A 46 4.60 -2.43 -19.14
CA ILE A 46 5.07 -3.54 -19.98
C ILE A 46 6.24 -3.08 -20.85
N LYS A 47 6.15 -1.92 -21.51
CA LYS A 47 7.26 -1.35 -22.28
C LYS A 47 8.52 -1.15 -21.44
N LEU A 48 8.38 -0.71 -20.19
CA LEU A 48 9.50 -0.60 -19.26
C LEU A 48 10.09 -2.00 -18.98
N ALA A 49 9.25 -2.98 -18.64
CA ALA A 49 9.69 -4.34 -18.33
C ALA A 49 10.39 -5.02 -19.52
N GLU A 50 10.07 -4.64 -20.75
CA GLU A 50 10.68 -5.17 -21.98
C GLU A 50 11.88 -4.34 -22.46
N TYR A 51 12.38 -3.41 -21.64
CA TYR A 51 13.48 -2.49 -21.99
C TYR A 51 13.21 -1.60 -23.22
N GLN A 52 11.93 -1.42 -23.61
CA GLN A 52 11.55 -0.53 -24.72
C GLN A 52 11.63 0.94 -24.34
N ILE A 53 11.47 1.25 -23.04
CA ILE A 53 11.61 2.61 -22.48
C ILE A 53 12.41 2.57 -21.17
N THR A 54 13.02 3.69 -20.81
CA THR A 54 13.65 3.86 -19.49
C THR A 54 12.63 4.30 -18.44
N TYR A 55 12.99 4.15 -17.16
CA TYR A 55 12.17 4.66 -16.06
C TYR A 55 11.93 6.18 -16.19
N GLU A 56 12.94 6.93 -16.59
CA GLU A 56 12.85 8.38 -16.75
C GLU A 56 11.89 8.77 -17.89
N GLN A 57 11.87 8.00 -18.98
CA GLN A 57 10.90 8.15 -20.08
C GLN A 57 9.47 7.78 -19.63
N LEU A 58 9.32 6.74 -18.80
CA LEU A 58 8.04 6.36 -18.20
C LEU A 58 7.47 7.51 -17.36
N ILE A 59 8.27 8.07 -16.44
CA ILE A 59 7.84 9.19 -15.59
C ILE A 59 7.49 10.44 -16.42
N ARG A 60 8.28 10.73 -17.45
CA ARG A 60 7.95 11.83 -18.38
C ARG A 60 6.59 11.61 -19.05
N THR A 61 6.32 10.39 -19.49
CA THR A 61 5.03 10.02 -20.12
C THR A 61 3.86 10.20 -19.15
N PHE A 62 4.02 9.79 -17.89
CA PHE A 62 2.99 9.97 -16.86
C PHE A 62 2.64 11.45 -16.65
N ARG A 63 3.65 12.32 -16.65
CA ARG A 63 3.49 13.77 -16.50
C ARG A 63 2.82 14.40 -17.72
N GLU A 64 3.28 14.07 -18.93
CA GLU A 64 2.75 14.63 -20.18
C GLU A 64 1.29 14.23 -20.41
N LYS A 65 0.96 12.95 -20.15
CA LYS A 65 -0.40 12.41 -20.34
C LYS A 65 -1.32 12.64 -19.14
N ARG A 66 -0.80 13.17 -18.02
CA ARG A 66 -1.54 13.38 -16.75
C ARG A 66 -2.30 12.15 -16.28
N ILE A 67 -1.66 10.98 -16.37
CA ILE A 67 -2.30 9.69 -16.02
C ILE A 67 -2.50 9.56 -14.50
N LEU A 68 -1.65 10.21 -13.72
CA LEU A 68 -1.64 10.20 -12.27
C LEU A 68 -1.87 11.62 -11.72
N PRO A 69 -2.45 11.76 -10.51
CA PRO A 69 -2.59 13.06 -9.86
C PRO A 69 -1.24 13.63 -9.43
N GLU A 70 -1.07 14.94 -9.57
CA GLU A 70 0.10 15.66 -9.05
C GLU A 70 -0.02 15.87 -7.52
N PRO A 71 1.10 15.88 -6.76
CA PRO A 71 2.48 15.67 -7.23
C PRO A 71 2.80 14.19 -7.48
N LEU A 72 3.41 13.89 -8.63
CA LEU A 72 3.81 12.53 -9.02
C LEU A 72 4.77 11.88 -8.00
N GLU A 73 5.61 12.70 -7.37
CA GLU A 73 6.66 12.26 -6.44
C GLU A 73 6.09 11.41 -5.30
N SER A 74 4.86 11.73 -4.87
CA SER A 74 4.15 11.02 -3.81
C SER A 74 3.90 9.54 -4.14
N TRP A 75 3.55 9.25 -5.39
CA TRP A 75 3.32 7.89 -5.88
C TRP A 75 4.62 7.20 -6.27
N THR A 76 5.52 7.92 -6.96
CA THR A 76 6.81 7.33 -7.40
C THR A 76 7.70 6.96 -6.22
N TYR A 77 7.54 7.59 -5.06
CA TYR A 77 8.34 7.29 -3.87
C TYR A 77 8.32 5.79 -3.52
N THR A 78 7.14 5.17 -3.58
CA THR A 78 6.93 3.73 -3.32
C THR A 78 6.87 2.87 -4.58
N ALA A 79 6.41 3.41 -5.72
CA ALA A 79 6.33 2.64 -6.95
C ALA A 79 7.70 2.40 -7.63
N GLU A 80 8.66 3.33 -7.49
CA GLU A 80 9.94 3.29 -8.20
C GLU A 80 10.74 1.98 -7.95
N PRO A 81 10.93 1.49 -6.70
CA PRO A 81 11.68 0.26 -6.48
C PRO A 81 11.08 -0.95 -7.20
N ILE A 82 9.75 -1.03 -7.26
CA ILE A 82 9.04 -2.09 -7.99
C ILE A 82 9.25 -1.93 -9.49
N LEU A 83 8.99 -0.74 -10.04
CA LEU A 83 9.13 -0.43 -11.47
C LEU A 83 10.55 -0.73 -11.98
N ARG A 84 11.58 -0.31 -11.23
CA ARG A 84 12.98 -0.56 -11.60
C ARG A 84 13.37 -2.05 -11.52
N ALA A 85 12.63 -2.87 -10.79
CA ALA A 85 12.88 -4.31 -10.73
C ALA A 85 12.27 -5.08 -11.91
N LEU A 86 11.23 -4.54 -12.57
CA LEU A 86 10.50 -5.25 -13.63
C LEU A 86 11.37 -5.71 -14.80
N PRO A 87 12.29 -4.90 -15.35
CA PRO A 87 13.11 -5.33 -16.49
C PRO A 87 13.97 -6.56 -16.16
N ARG A 88 14.52 -6.60 -14.95
CA ARG A 88 15.26 -7.76 -14.46
C ARG A 88 14.36 -8.97 -14.23
N LEU A 89 13.16 -8.77 -13.70
CA LEU A 89 12.19 -9.86 -13.49
C LEU A 89 11.80 -10.51 -14.82
N ARG A 90 11.53 -9.70 -15.85
CA ARG A 90 11.19 -10.14 -17.22
C ARG A 90 12.39 -10.80 -17.91
N LEU A 91 13.60 -10.31 -17.71
CA LEU A 91 14.82 -10.96 -18.21
C LEU A 91 15.02 -12.36 -17.61
N MET A 92 14.79 -12.51 -16.30
CA MET A 92 14.87 -13.80 -15.62
C MET A 92 13.72 -14.74 -15.98
N ARG A 93 12.56 -14.19 -16.37
CA ARG A 93 11.33 -14.92 -16.67
C ARG A 93 10.67 -14.29 -17.91
N PRO A 94 11.11 -14.65 -19.13
CA PRO A 94 10.60 -14.05 -20.36
C PRO A 94 9.08 -14.20 -20.54
N GLU A 95 8.49 -15.25 -19.97
CA GLU A 95 7.05 -15.54 -20.04
C GLU A 95 6.24 -14.90 -18.91
N LEU A 96 6.87 -14.23 -17.93
CA LEU A 96 6.18 -13.61 -16.79
C LEU A 96 5.22 -12.52 -17.26
N GLU A 97 3.92 -12.74 -17.15
CA GLU A 97 2.92 -11.71 -17.44
C GLU A 97 2.91 -10.67 -16.32
N ILE A 98 2.83 -9.39 -16.69
CA ILE A 98 2.73 -8.27 -15.75
C ILE A 98 1.40 -7.58 -16.02
N CYS A 99 0.55 -7.46 -15.00
CA CYS A 99 -0.73 -6.79 -15.10
C CYS A 99 -0.90 -5.73 -14.02
N CYS A 100 -1.54 -4.62 -14.36
CA CYS A 100 -1.94 -3.58 -13.41
C CYS A 100 -3.46 -3.72 -13.17
N TYR A 101 -3.88 -4.00 -11.95
CA TYR A 101 -5.27 -4.42 -11.72
C TYR A 101 -6.20 -3.32 -11.21
N THR A 102 -5.67 -2.23 -10.65
CA THR A 102 -6.53 -1.22 -10.01
C THR A 102 -7.21 -0.31 -11.04
N PRO A 103 -8.44 0.19 -10.77
CA PRO A 103 -9.13 1.14 -11.63
C PRO A 103 -8.33 2.41 -11.90
N ALA A 104 -8.53 2.99 -13.08
CA ALA A 104 -7.89 4.23 -13.52
C ALA A 104 -8.05 5.39 -12.51
N GLU A 105 -9.19 5.44 -11.82
CA GLU A 105 -9.56 6.50 -10.88
C GLU A 105 -8.96 6.30 -9.48
N SER A 106 -8.43 5.12 -9.18
CA SER A 106 -7.94 4.75 -7.84
C SER A 106 -6.93 5.76 -7.25
N PRO A 107 -5.89 6.22 -7.98
CA PRO A 107 -4.96 7.22 -7.46
C PRO A 107 -5.61 8.57 -7.17
N PHE A 108 -6.57 8.99 -7.99
CA PHE A 108 -7.27 10.26 -7.82
C PHE A 108 -8.13 10.24 -6.55
N TYR A 109 -8.82 9.13 -6.30
CA TYR A 109 -9.55 8.93 -5.05
C TYR A 109 -8.63 8.85 -3.83
N ALA A 110 -7.47 8.21 -3.96
CA ALA A 110 -6.47 8.21 -2.88
C ALA A 110 -6.01 9.63 -2.55
N MET A 111 -5.75 10.46 -3.56
CA MET A 111 -5.36 11.88 -3.39
C MET A 111 -6.48 12.72 -2.76
N GLU A 112 -7.73 12.56 -3.21
CA GLU A 112 -8.90 13.25 -2.64
C GLU A 112 -9.06 12.90 -1.15
N ASN A 113 -8.97 11.61 -0.81
CA ASN A 113 -9.05 11.13 0.57
C ASN A 113 -7.91 11.67 1.43
N ALA A 114 -6.67 11.63 0.94
CA ALA A 114 -5.51 12.17 1.64
C ALA A 114 -5.68 13.67 1.90
N THR A 115 -6.18 14.43 0.94
CA THR A 115 -6.46 15.86 1.06
C THR A 115 -7.54 16.14 2.11
N LYS A 116 -8.62 15.34 2.13
CA LYS A 116 -9.69 15.45 3.13
C LYS A 116 -9.15 15.22 4.54
N ILE A 117 -8.35 14.17 4.74
CA ILE A 117 -7.72 13.86 6.04
C ILE A 117 -6.72 14.94 6.44
N ALA A 118 -5.88 15.42 5.52
CA ALA A 118 -4.93 16.50 5.79
C ALA A 118 -5.63 17.79 6.25
N ARG A 119 -6.75 18.15 5.62
CA ARG A 119 -7.57 19.30 6.01
C ARG A 119 -8.14 19.15 7.42
N LEU A 120 -8.64 17.96 7.76
CA LEU A 120 -9.12 17.66 9.11
C LEU A 120 -7.99 17.74 10.13
N ALA A 121 -6.83 17.17 9.83
CA ALA A 121 -5.67 17.21 10.70
C ALA A 121 -5.19 18.65 10.95
N PHE A 122 -5.17 19.48 9.90
CA PHE A 122 -4.87 20.91 10.01
C PHE A 122 -5.86 21.64 10.92
N ARG A 123 -7.15 21.39 10.75
CA ARG A 123 -8.20 22.01 11.59
C ARG A 123 -8.05 21.65 13.05
N VAL A 124 -7.78 20.38 13.35
CA VAL A 124 -7.50 19.93 14.72
C VAL A 124 -6.27 20.63 15.27
N LYS A 125 -5.19 20.76 14.49
CA LYS A 125 -3.98 21.47 14.92
C LYS A 125 -4.24 22.95 15.19
N ALA A 126 -5.07 23.61 14.38
CA ALA A 126 -5.37 25.03 14.52
C ALA A 126 -6.34 25.33 15.68
N THR A 127 -7.30 24.46 15.93
CA THR A 127 -8.40 24.70 16.90
C THR A 127 -8.26 23.92 18.20
N GLY A 128 -7.45 22.87 18.23
CA GLY A 128 -7.34 21.91 19.33
C GLY A 128 -8.56 20.97 19.47
N LYS A 129 -9.56 21.07 18.59
CA LYS A 129 -10.82 20.32 18.68
C LYS A 129 -10.89 19.26 17.58
N VAL A 130 -11.39 18.08 17.94
CA VAL A 130 -11.71 17.02 16.98
C VAL A 130 -13.21 16.96 16.78
N GLU A 131 -13.67 17.35 15.60
CA GLU A 131 -15.04 17.17 15.15
C GLU A 131 -15.24 15.71 14.71
N THR A 132 -15.73 14.87 15.63
CA THR A 132 -15.80 13.41 15.45
C THR A 132 -16.66 12.99 14.28
N ASP A 133 -17.74 13.72 14.00
CA ASP A 133 -18.64 13.45 12.88
C ASP A 133 -17.95 13.67 11.53
N GLU A 134 -17.23 14.78 11.35
CA GLU A 134 -16.51 15.04 10.10
C GLU A 134 -15.41 14.00 9.83
N TRP A 135 -14.70 13.58 10.88
CA TRP A 135 -13.70 12.51 10.78
C TRP A 135 -14.35 11.17 10.46
N ARG A 136 -15.46 10.83 11.12
CA ARG A 136 -16.24 9.61 10.84
C ARG A 136 -16.72 9.60 9.39
N ASP A 137 -17.23 10.71 8.90
CA ASP A 137 -17.70 10.85 7.52
C ASP A 137 -16.57 10.74 6.51
N ALA A 138 -15.40 11.33 6.79
CA ALA A 138 -14.21 11.19 5.96
C ALA A 138 -13.75 9.73 5.86
N ILE A 139 -13.64 9.06 7.00
CA ILE A 139 -13.20 7.66 7.06
C ILE A 139 -14.23 6.72 6.43
N THR A 140 -15.51 6.92 6.71
CA THR A 140 -16.60 6.08 6.17
C THR A 140 -16.71 6.23 4.66
N SER A 141 -16.59 7.46 4.15
CA SER A 141 -16.57 7.74 2.71
C SER A 141 -15.38 7.07 2.03
N SER A 142 -14.18 7.18 2.61
CA SER A 142 -12.97 6.52 2.12
C SER A 142 -13.13 4.99 2.08
N LEU A 143 -13.61 4.40 3.18
CA LEU A 143 -13.84 2.95 3.27
C LEU A 143 -14.93 2.45 2.32
N THR A 144 -15.96 3.26 2.05
CA THR A 144 -17.03 2.90 1.10
C THR A 144 -16.48 2.86 -0.31
N ARG A 145 -15.76 3.89 -0.75
CA ARG A 145 -15.11 3.90 -2.07
C ARG A 145 -14.06 2.80 -2.21
N SER A 146 -13.25 2.54 -1.19
CA SER A 146 -12.30 1.42 -1.21
C SER A 146 -12.99 0.05 -1.35
N ARG A 147 -14.25 -0.09 -0.93
CA ARG A 147 -15.03 -1.32 -1.14
C ARG A 147 -15.48 -1.45 -2.59
N GLU A 148 -16.02 -0.37 -3.13
CA GLU A 148 -16.47 -0.31 -4.52
C GLU A 148 -15.31 -0.61 -5.49
N LEU A 149 -14.13 -0.01 -5.25
CA LEU A 149 -12.93 -0.30 -6.04
C LEU A 149 -12.47 -1.76 -5.90
N LEU A 150 -12.49 -2.32 -4.69
CA LEU A 150 -12.15 -3.73 -4.47
C LEU A 150 -13.11 -4.67 -5.21
N ASP A 151 -14.39 -4.32 -5.31
CA ASP A 151 -15.37 -5.09 -6.08
C ASP A 151 -15.06 -5.08 -7.60
N LEU A 152 -14.34 -4.07 -8.10
CA LEU A 152 -13.82 -3.99 -9.47
C LEU A 152 -12.48 -4.71 -9.64
N ASP A 153 -11.61 -4.67 -8.62
CA ASP A 153 -10.29 -5.33 -8.62
C ASP A 153 -10.43 -6.86 -8.71
N VAL A 154 -11.35 -7.43 -7.93
CA VAL A 154 -11.48 -8.89 -7.75
C VAL A 154 -11.72 -9.64 -9.07
N PRO A 155 -12.69 -9.25 -9.93
CA PRO A 155 -12.87 -9.89 -11.24
C PRO A 155 -11.64 -9.80 -12.14
N ARG A 156 -10.89 -8.69 -12.10
CA ARG A 156 -9.68 -8.50 -12.91
C ARG A 156 -8.56 -9.42 -12.45
N LEU A 157 -8.33 -9.49 -11.14
CA LEU A 157 -7.37 -10.40 -10.53
C LEU A 157 -7.71 -11.85 -10.87
N ALA A 158 -8.98 -12.23 -10.72
CA ALA A 158 -9.47 -13.56 -11.07
C ALA A 158 -9.24 -13.89 -12.54
N LEU A 159 -9.59 -12.98 -13.46
CA LEU A 159 -9.44 -13.19 -14.89
C LEU A 159 -7.98 -13.41 -15.32
N ARG A 160 -7.04 -12.65 -14.74
CA ARG A 160 -5.62 -12.66 -15.13
C ARG A 160 -4.83 -13.77 -14.45
N GLY A 161 -5.19 -14.16 -13.23
CA GLY A 161 -4.38 -15.05 -12.42
C GLY A 161 -4.98 -16.42 -12.10
N ARG A 162 -6.25 -16.69 -12.41
CA ARG A 162 -6.86 -18.01 -12.19
C ARG A 162 -6.07 -19.11 -12.91
N GLY A 163 -5.83 -20.22 -12.22
CA GLY A 163 -5.12 -21.37 -12.78
C GLY A 163 -3.61 -21.21 -12.87
N ARG A 164 -3.04 -20.11 -12.36
CA ARG A 164 -1.61 -19.75 -12.49
C ARG A 164 -0.95 -19.52 -11.13
N ASN A 165 0.37 -19.51 -11.12
CA ASN A 165 1.17 -19.06 -9.99
C ASN A 165 1.34 -17.54 -10.05
N ALA A 166 0.71 -16.85 -9.09
CA ALA A 166 0.60 -15.41 -9.04
C ALA A 166 1.29 -14.79 -7.83
N ALA A 167 1.82 -13.60 -8.02
CA ALA A 167 2.25 -12.67 -6.98
C ALA A 167 1.40 -11.42 -7.11
N CYS A 168 0.68 -11.06 -6.06
CA CYS A 168 -0.17 -9.89 -6.04
C CYS A 168 0.39 -8.87 -5.06
N LEU A 169 0.86 -7.73 -5.54
CA LEU A 169 1.16 -6.62 -4.64
C LEU A 169 -0.16 -6.02 -4.14
N ALA A 170 -0.21 -5.71 -2.85
CA ALA A 170 -1.37 -5.08 -2.25
C ALA A 170 -0.95 -4.15 -1.11
N GLY A 171 -1.67 -3.03 -0.98
CA GLY A 171 -1.57 -2.16 0.18
C GLY A 171 -2.15 -2.77 1.46
N LEU A 172 -2.63 -1.92 2.37
CA LEU A 172 -2.82 -2.24 3.79
C LEU A 172 -3.98 -3.19 4.18
N ASN A 173 -4.66 -3.82 3.22
CA ASN A 173 -5.76 -4.78 3.50
C ASN A 173 -5.64 -6.13 2.74
N PRO A 174 -4.48 -6.82 2.85
CA PRO A 174 -4.20 -8.04 2.09
C PRO A 174 -5.10 -9.21 2.51
N PHE A 175 -5.54 -9.25 3.78
CA PHE A 175 -6.43 -10.29 4.29
C PHE A 175 -7.84 -10.18 3.74
N ARG A 176 -8.32 -8.95 3.55
CA ARG A 176 -9.62 -8.72 2.93
C ARG A 176 -9.59 -9.11 1.45
N LEU A 177 -8.51 -8.75 0.77
CA LEU A 177 -8.27 -9.19 -0.60
C LEU A 177 -8.23 -10.71 -0.68
N LYS A 178 -7.45 -11.37 0.19
CA LYS A 178 -7.39 -12.84 0.30
C LYS A 178 -8.78 -13.45 0.42
N GLN A 179 -9.61 -12.96 1.34
CA GLN A 179 -10.98 -13.48 1.52
C GLN A 179 -11.82 -13.37 0.27
N ARG A 180 -11.67 -12.28 -0.50
CA ARG A 180 -12.45 -12.03 -1.72
C ARG A 180 -11.95 -12.78 -2.94
N ILE A 181 -10.68 -13.17 -2.96
CA ILE A 181 -10.08 -13.87 -4.08
C ILE A 181 -9.86 -15.37 -3.83
N ALA A 182 -10.14 -15.87 -2.62
CA ALA A 182 -9.87 -17.25 -2.22
C ALA A 182 -10.52 -18.28 -3.15
N ASP A 183 -11.68 -17.97 -3.73
CA ASP A 183 -12.43 -18.89 -4.59
C ASP A 183 -11.82 -19.06 -6.00
N TYR A 184 -10.83 -18.24 -6.37
CA TYR A 184 -10.23 -18.26 -7.72
C TYR A 184 -8.87 -18.97 -7.80
N TRP A 185 -8.30 -19.36 -6.66
CA TRP A 185 -7.02 -20.08 -6.57
C TRP A 185 -7.13 -21.26 -5.61
N ASP A 186 -6.40 -22.34 -5.88
CA ASP A 186 -6.36 -23.49 -4.99
C ASP A 186 -5.70 -23.13 -3.64
N VAL A 187 -4.71 -22.21 -3.67
CA VAL A 187 -4.01 -21.73 -2.48
C VAL A 187 -3.83 -20.21 -2.53
N ALA A 188 -4.33 -19.51 -1.51
CA ALA A 188 -4.09 -18.08 -1.31
C ALA A 188 -3.32 -17.82 0.00
N THR A 189 -2.12 -17.25 -0.09
CA THR A 189 -1.29 -16.85 1.06
C THR A 189 -1.15 -15.33 1.14
N VAL A 190 -0.87 -14.84 2.35
CA VAL A 190 -0.52 -13.44 2.58
C VAL A 190 0.87 -13.42 3.20
N ARG A 191 1.75 -12.60 2.65
CA ARG A 191 3.11 -12.36 3.15
C ARG A 191 3.33 -10.86 3.26
N SER A 192 4.01 -10.41 4.29
CA SER A 192 4.42 -9.01 4.39
C SER A 192 5.78 -8.79 3.73
N ALA A 193 5.92 -7.71 2.97
CA ALA A 193 7.22 -7.22 2.50
C ALA A 193 8.10 -6.75 3.67
N GLU A 194 7.47 -6.27 4.74
CA GLU A 194 8.15 -5.84 5.96
C GLU A 194 7.75 -6.76 7.13
N PRO A 195 8.68 -7.54 7.72
CA PRO A 195 8.35 -8.47 8.81
C PRO A 195 7.73 -7.78 10.04
N PHE A 196 8.13 -6.54 10.34
CA PHE A 196 7.71 -5.83 11.55
C PHE A 196 7.17 -4.43 11.23
N TYR A 197 6.06 -4.36 10.49
CA TYR A 197 5.38 -3.11 10.21
C TYR A 197 4.38 -2.71 11.31
N TYR A 198 4.61 -1.54 11.93
CA TYR A 198 3.66 -0.92 12.85
C TYR A 198 2.73 0.04 12.10
N ARG A 199 1.43 -0.23 12.13
CA ARG A 199 0.43 0.62 11.49
C ARG A 199 0.40 2.03 12.08
N THR A 200 0.32 3.05 11.24
CA THR A 200 0.16 4.44 11.68
C THR A 200 -1.20 4.67 12.36
N PRO A 201 -1.39 5.75 13.14
CA PRO A 201 -2.68 6.01 13.77
C PRO A 201 -3.87 6.09 12.79
N LEU A 202 -3.65 6.62 11.58
CA LEU A 202 -4.69 6.67 10.54
C LEU A 202 -5.04 5.28 10.01
N GLU A 203 -4.05 4.40 9.87
CA GLU A 203 -4.28 3.03 9.42
C GLU A 203 -4.98 2.18 10.46
N VAL A 204 -4.67 2.39 11.74
CA VAL A 204 -5.41 1.81 12.86
C VAL A 204 -6.85 2.32 12.85
N LEU A 205 -7.05 3.63 12.64
CA LEU A 205 -8.37 4.25 12.52
C LEU A 205 -9.20 3.65 11.37
N LEU A 206 -8.61 3.51 10.18
CA LEU A 206 -9.23 2.87 9.01
C LEU A 206 -9.58 1.41 9.30
N CYS A 207 -8.67 0.65 9.92
CA CYS A 207 -8.87 -0.75 10.27
C CYS A 207 -10.04 -0.94 11.24
N LEU A 208 -10.06 -0.22 12.36
CA LEU A 208 -11.13 -0.32 13.36
C LEU A 208 -12.47 0.17 12.82
N SER A 209 -12.47 1.25 12.03
CA SER A 209 -13.69 1.76 11.38
C SER A 209 -14.26 0.76 10.39
N SER A 210 -13.41 0.01 9.67
CA SER A 210 -13.86 -1.01 8.72
C SER A 210 -14.65 -2.15 9.38
N ARG A 211 -14.38 -2.40 10.68
CA ARG A 211 -15.03 -3.41 11.52
C ARG A 211 -16.22 -2.88 12.32
N ARG A 212 -16.50 -1.57 12.24
CA ARG A 212 -17.51 -0.87 13.08
C ARG A 212 -17.25 -0.99 14.58
N GLU A 213 -15.98 -1.08 14.98
CA GLU A 213 -15.54 -1.29 16.38
C GLU A 213 -15.11 0.02 17.07
N LEU A 214 -15.50 1.18 16.55
CA LEU A 214 -14.91 2.46 16.93
C LEU A 214 -15.93 3.39 17.61
N SER A 215 -15.71 3.64 18.91
CA SER A 215 -16.40 4.70 19.65
C SER A 215 -15.86 6.10 19.32
N ASP A 216 -16.65 7.15 19.58
CA ASP A 216 -16.27 8.56 19.39
C ASP A 216 -15.00 8.92 20.16
N LYS A 217 -14.84 8.38 21.37
CA LYS A 217 -13.64 8.57 22.19
C LYS A 217 -12.40 7.96 21.53
N GLN A 218 -12.51 6.74 21.01
CA GLN A 218 -11.40 6.08 20.30
C GLN A 218 -11.07 6.79 19.00
N LEU A 219 -12.09 7.22 18.25
CA LEU A 219 -11.94 8.02 17.03
C LEU A 219 -11.16 9.30 17.32
N SER A 220 -11.60 10.07 18.32
CA SER A 220 -10.95 11.32 18.71
C SER A 220 -9.49 11.09 19.14
N THR A 221 -9.24 10.03 19.91
CA THR A 221 -7.89 9.66 20.35
C THR A 221 -6.97 9.33 19.17
N LEU A 222 -7.44 8.53 18.20
CA LEU A 222 -6.67 8.16 17.02
C LEU A 222 -6.48 9.34 16.05
N ALA A 223 -7.49 10.21 15.91
CA ALA A 223 -7.39 11.44 15.14
C ALA A 223 -6.32 12.37 15.72
N LEU A 224 -6.30 12.59 17.04
CA LEU A 224 -5.26 13.35 17.72
C LEU A 224 -3.88 12.71 17.55
N ALA A 225 -3.78 11.38 17.69
CA ALA A 225 -2.53 10.66 17.45
C ALA A 225 -2.04 10.79 16.01
N HIS A 226 -2.96 10.81 15.02
CA HIS A 226 -2.60 11.06 13.62
C HIS A 226 -2.12 12.50 13.40
N VAL A 227 -2.78 13.49 14.03
CA VAL A 227 -2.33 14.89 14.00
C VAL A 227 -0.93 15.03 14.59
N GLU A 228 -0.67 14.38 15.74
CA GLU A 228 0.68 14.33 16.31
C GLU A 228 1.66 13.67 15.33
N TYR A 229 1.29 12.52 14.75
CA TYR A 229 2.12 11.80 13.78
C TYR A 229 2.55 12.69 12.61
N VAL A 230 1.60 13.40 12.00
CA VAL A 230 1.85 14.28 10.86
C VAL A 230 2.76 15.46 11.27
N TYR A 231 2.36 16.23 12.28
CA TYR A 231 3.04 17.49 12.60
C TYR A 231 4.39 17.29 13.29
N ARG A 232 4.57 16.20 14.05
CA ARG A 232 5.80 15.95 14.80
C ARG A 232 6.80 15.10 14.03
N TYR A 233 6.33 14.15 13.22
CA TYR A 233 7.20 13.19 12.55
C TYR A 233 7.23 13.42 11.04
N VAL A 234 6.07 13.47 10.36
CA VAL A 234 6.06 13.58 8.89
C VAL A 234 6.64 14.91 8.42
N LEU A 235 6.18 16.05 8.95
CA LEU A 235 6.66 17.37 8.53
C LEU A 235 8.11 17.67 8.96
N GLY A 236 8.60 16.98 9.99
CA GLY A 236 9.93 17.17 10.56
C GLY A 236 10.98 16.15 10.10
N SER A 237 10.63 15.31 9.13
CA SER A 237 11.52 14.27 8.57
C SER A 237 11.73 14.50 7.09
N ARG A 238 12.82 13.97 6.55
CA ARG A 238 13.15 14.06 5.12
C ARG A 238 12.14 13.32 4.25
N ASP A 239 11.66 12.19 4.74
CA ASP A 239 10.76 11.30 4.01
C ASP A 239 9.89 10.44 4.95
N ARG A 240 9.01 9.62 4.37
CA ARG A 240 8.03 8.80 5.12
C ARG A 240 8.70 7.70 5.93
N ASP A 241 9.76 7.09 5.39
CA ASP A 241 10.52 6.03 6.05
C ASP A 241 11.22 6.55 7.31
N GLU A 242 11.84 7.74 7.24
CA GLU A 242 12.42 8.40 8.41
C GLU A 242 11.33 8.77 9.43
N ALA A 243 10.23 9.36 8.98
CA ALA A 243 9.11 9.74 9.86
C ALA A 243 8.55 8.54 10.63
N HIS A 244 8.32 7.44 9.92
CA HIS A 244 7.80 6.20 10.49
C HIS A 244 8.79 5.57 11.47
N SER A 245 10.07 5.51 11.11
CA SER A 245 11.13 4.99 11.97
C SER A 245 11.27 5.79 13.26
N ARG A 246 11.30 7.13 13.17
CA ARG A 246 11.37 8.02 14.34
C ARG A 246 10.16 7.86 15.25
N TRP A 247 8.97 7.78 14.66
CA TRP A 247 7.73 7.56 15.41
C TRP A 247 7.73 6.23 16.16
N ILE A 248 8.15 5.13 15.52
CA ILE A 248 8.26 3.82 16.16
C ILE A 248 9.23 3.89 17.34
N GLN A 249 10.44 4.43 17.12
CA GLN A 249 11.48 4.49 18.15
C GLN A 249 11.00 5.25 19.39
N GLU A 250 10.31 6.37 19.21
CA GLU A 250 9.88 7.19 20.33
C GLU A 250 8.59 6.67 21.01
N LYS A 251 7.59 6.28 20.22
CA LYS A 251 6.22 6.03 20.73
C LYS A 251 5.92 4.57 20.99
N ILE A 252 6.56 3.66 20.27
CA ILE A 252 6.30 2.22 20.36
C ILE A 252 7.39 1.55 21.18
N LEU A 253 8.66 1.74 20.80
CA LEU A 253 9.80 1.08 21.45
C LEU A 253 10.28 1.86 22.68
N GLY A 254 10.29 3.19 22.63
CA GLY A 254 10.72 4.06 23.73
C GLY A 254 9.81 4.04 24.97
N LYS A 255 8.62 3.43 24.87
CA LYS A 255 7.69 3.22 25.99
C LYS A 255 7.81 1.84 26.65
N GLN A 256 8.64 0.93 26.13
CA GLN A 256 8.96 -0.29 26.88
C GLN A 256 9.97 0.07 27.98
N PRO A 257 9.70 -0.21 29.27
CA PRO A 257 10.77 -0.22 30.24
C PRO A 257 11.82 -1.21 29.74
N ARG A 258 13.10 -0.81 29.76
CA ARG A 258 14.24 -1.71 29.55
C ARG A 258 14.18 -2.82 30.61
N GLN A 259 13.41 -3.86 30.35
CA GLN A 259 13.49 -5.13 31.04
C GLN A 259 13.95 -6.16 30.03
N VAL A 260 15.23 -6.49 30.22
CA VAL A 260 15.92 -7.71 29.83
C VAL A 260 14.95 -8.87 29.60
N ILE A 261 14.81 -9.34 28.36
CA ILE A 261 14.53 -10.76 28.08
C ILE A 261 15.34 -11.20 26.85
N THR A 262 16.37 -11.96 27.18
CA THR A 262 16.97 -13.08 26.45
C THR A 262 16.35 -13.49 25.11
N ARG A 263 17.24 -13.65 24.12
CA ARG A 263 17.06 -14.50 22.95
C ARG A 263 16.29 -15.78 23.29
N SER A 264 15.20 -16.03 22.59
CA SER A 264 14.74 -17.39 22.32
C SER A 264 14.54 -17.54 20.82
N ARG A 265 15.43 -18.31 20.19
CA ARG A 265 15.10 -19.11 19.01
C ARG A 265 13.96 -20.04 19.37
N TYR A 266 13.08 -20.34 18.44
CA TYR A 266 12.39 -21.62 18.20
C TYR A 266 11.71 -21.43 16.82
N ASP A 267 12.22 -22.11 15.78
CA ASP A 267 11.78 -23.42 15.29
C ASP A 267 10.49 -23.31 14.46
#